data_AF-H6NJ36-F1
#
_entry.id   AF-H6NJ36-F1
#
_cell.length_a   1.000
_cell.length_b   1.000
_cell.length_c   1.000
_cell.angle_alpha   90.00
_cell.angle_beta   90.00
_cell.angle_gamma   90.00
#
_symmetry.space_group_name_H-M   'P 1'
#
loop_
_entity.id
_entity.type
_entity.pdbx_description
1 polymer ?
#
loop_
_entity_poly.entity_id
_entity_poly.type
_entity_poly.pdbx_seq_one_letter_code
_entity_poly.pdbx_strand_id
1 'polypeptide(L)'
;MSKKKWLAGAAAVLALGVTGLLYSLSHPPGDRQAAPAAAPAITFPVTREDIVSTVEVKGKSSYQQESYVNAPFGAEVKTWAVKDGAQVAKGDLLFRLDDTLLRNEIAELQTGAKKQELESRLARFRQSAQGTQAEAAGLSEAEAKERFADAESLRITQEIGALTLEHTRAQLAEKMSKLNGAAYYAPEAGIFLFDDTKEPESVKEHERIGRIVDVTKLQLICMVSEFDLFRIQEGLPAEVQVDALKDVKLKGKIERLSKFAQAADSGSSSGTAGTTTAAPFEVVVSLEPHERLIAGLSLTATIETGRKSGVLTVPTLAVQRDKEGPYVMIRGAQGAAERRAVKPGLETPEKTEIMEGVSEGETVVLQ
;
A
#
# COMPACT_ATOMS: atom_id res chain seq x y z
N MET A 1 -53.40 -48.36 -96.33
CA MET A 1 -52.16 -47.54 -96.29
C MET A 1 -51.18 -48.17 -95.32
N SER A 2 -49.90 -48.08 -95.64
CA SER A 2 -48.85 -49.08 -95.37
C SER A 2 -48.44 -49.25 -93.91
N LYS A 3 -48.12 -50.51 -93.55
CA LYS A 3 -47.45 -50.93 -92.29
C LYS A 3 -46.19 -50.10 -91.94
N LYS A 4 -45.63 -49.37 -92.92
CA LYS A 4 -44.53 -48.40 -92.74
C LYS A 4 -44.89 -47.18 -91.87
N LYS A 5 -46.16 -46.73 -91.85
CA LYS A 5 -46.56 -45.55 -91.05
C LYS A 5 -46.65 -45.84 -89.54
N TRP A 6 -46.98 -47.07 -89.17
CA TRP A 6 -47.05 -47.49 -87.76
C TRP A 6 -45.65 -47.71 -87.16
N LEU A 7 -44.74 -48.29 -87.93
CA LEU A 7 -43.32 -48.41 -87.56
C LEU A 7 -42.64 -47.04 -87.40
N ALA A 8 -42.96 -46.06 -88.25
CA ALA A 8 -42.44 -44.70 -88.11
C ALA A 8 -42.96 -43.99 -86.85
N GLY A 9 -44.23 -44.21 -86.49
CA GLY A 9 -44.81 -43.69 -85.24
C GLY A 9 -44.15 -44.29 -84.00
N ALA A 10 -43.93 -45.62 -83.98
CA ALA A 10 -43.26 -46.29 -82.87
C ALA A 10 -41.80 -45.84 -82.70
N ALA A 11 -41.07 -45.63 -83.80
CA ALA A 11 -39.70 -45.14 -83.77
C ALA A 11 -39.60 -43.69 -83.24
N ALA A 12 -40.57 -42.83 -83.57
CA ALA A 12 -40.61 -41.46 -83.05
C ALA A 12 -40.90 -41.41 -81.54
N VAL A 13 -41.77 -42.29 -81.04
CA VAL A 13 -42.06 -42.39 -79.60
C VAL A 13 -40.84 -42.95 -78.84
N LEU A 14 -40.13 -43.92 -79.42
CA LEU A 14 -38.88 -44.41 -78.85
C LEU A 14 -37.79 -43.34 -78.83
N ALA A 15 -37.65 -42.56 -79.91
CA ALA A 15 -36.69 -41.46 -79.97
C ALA A 15 -37.00 -40.35 -78.94
N LEU A 16 -38.28 -40.01 -78.75
CA LEU A 16 -38.71 -39.06 -77.71
C LEU A 16 -38.55 -39.61 -76.29
N GLY A 17 -38.80 -40.90 -76.08
CA GLY A 17 -38.57 -41.56 -74.80
C GLY A 17 -37.09 -41.62 -74.44
N VAL A 18 -36.22 -41.94 -75.41
CA VAL A 18 -34.76 -42.00 -75.21
C VAL A 18 -34.18 -40.60 -75.02
N THR A 19 -34.65 -39.58 -75.76
CA THR A 19 -34.21 -38.19 -75.54
C THR A 19 -34.70 -37.64 -74.21
N GLY A 20 -35.92 -37.96 -73.77
CA GLY A 20 -36.41 -37.62 -72.43
C GLY A 20 -35.62 -38.29 -71.30
N LEU A 21 -35.26 -39.57 -71.48
CA LEU A 21 -34.44 -40.32 -70.52
C LEU A 21 -33.02 -39.77 -70.45
N LEU A 22 -32.40 -39.46 -71.60
CA LEU A 22 -31.08 -38.84 -71.67
C LEU A 22 -31.07 -37.41 -71.12
N TYR A 23 -32.16 -36.66 -71.29
CA TYR A 23 -32.31 -35.34 -70.67
C TYR A 23 -32.42 -35.44 -69.15
N SER A 24 -33.19 -36.40 -68.64
CA SER A 24 -33.29 -36.69 -67.20
C SER A 24 -31.99 -37.24 -66.59
N LEU A 25 -31.20 -38.00 -67.34
CA LEU A 25 -29.90 -38.52 -66.90
C LEU A 25 -28.79 -37.46 -66.95
N SER A 26 -28.91 -36.47 -67.84
CA SER A 26 -27.96 -35.35 -67.96
C SER A 26 -28.29 -34.16 -67.04
N HIS A 27 -29.52 -34.08 -66.54
CA HIS A 27 -29.96 -33.10 -65.54
C HIS A 27 -30.51 -33.83 -64.32
N PRO A 28 -29.64 -34.39 -63.45
CA PRO A 28 -30.10 -34.83 -62.14
C PRO A 28 -30.84 -33.66 -61.46
N PRO A 29 -31.95 -33.91 -60.74
CA PRO A 29 -32.62 -32.87 -59.97
C PRO A 29 -31.55 -32.21 -59.11
N GLY A 30 -31.29 -30.94 -59.38
CA GLY A 30 -30.23 -30.20 -58.70
C GLY A 30 -30.37 -30.47 -57.21
N ASP A 31 -29.31 -31.03 -56.61
CA ASP A 31 -29.23 -31.19 -55.18
C ASP A 31 -29.72 -29.87 -54.61
N ARG A 32 -30.84 -29.90 -53.88
CA ARG A 32 -31.12 -28.85 -52.92
C ARG A 32 -29.92 -28.92 -52.01
N GLN A 33 -28.94 -28.07 -52.32
CA GLN A 33 -27.78 -27.83 -51.49
C GLN A 33 -28.42 -27.43 -50.17
N ALA A 34 -28.48 -28.39 -49.24
CA ALA A 34 -28.80 -28.08 -47.87
C ALA A 34 -27.86 -26.93 -47.55
N ALA A 35 -28.44 -25.78 -47.20
CA ALA A 35 -27.66 -24.61 -46.80
C ALA A 35 -26.54 -25.13 -45.89
N PRO A 36 -25.27 -24.77 -46.15
CA PRO A 36 -24.15 -25.34 -45.42
C PRO A 36 -24.52 -25.31 -43.95
N ALA A 37 -24.56 -26.50 -43.32
CA ALA A 37 -24.94 -26.62 -41.93
C ALA A 37 -24.09 -25.60 -41.18
N ALA A 38 -24.74 -24.54 -40.70
CA ALA A 38 -24.06 -23.44 -40.06
C ALA A 38 -23.16 -24.06 -38.99
N ALA A 39 -21.88 -23.69 -38.99
CA ALA A 39 -20.94 -24.15 -37.98
C ALA A 39 -21.64 -24.11 -36.61
N PRO A 40 -21.53 -25.15 -35.76
CA PRO A 40 -22.31 -25.22 -34.54
C PRO A 40 -22.00 -23.99 -33.69
N ALA A 41 -22.96 -23.06 -33.65
CA ALA A 41 -22.79 -21.82 -32.93
C ALA A 41 -22.66 -22.15 -31.44
N ILE A 42 -21.72 -21.50 -30.76
CA ILE A 42 -21.48 -21.76 -29.33
C ILE A 42 -22.66 -21.12 -28.58
N THR A 43 -23.44 -21.93 -27.87
CA THR A 43 -24.64 -21.46 -27.16
C THR A 43 -24.49 -21.56 -25.66
N PHE A 44 -25.04 -20.58 -24.93
CA PHE A 44 -25.07 -20.57 -23.47
C PHE A 44 -26.49 -20.29 -22.96
N PRO A 45 -26.97 -20.99 -21.92
CA PRO A 45 -28.23 -20.66 -21.27
C PRO A 45 -28.13 -19.38 -20.46
N VAL A 46 -29.19 -18.58 -20.43
CA VAL A 46 -29.38 -17.47 -19.50
C VAL A 46 -29.73 -18.06 -18.14
N THR A 47 -28.85 -17.87 -17.16
CA THR A 47 -29.00 -18.41 -15.80
C THR A 47 -29.08 -17.28 -14.78
N ARG A 48 -29.78 -17.54 -13.66
CA ARG A 48 -29.69 -16.69 -12.48
C ARG A 48 -28.51 -17.09 -11.63
N GLU A 49 -27.62 -16.14 -11.41
CA GLU A 49 -26.40 -16.36 -10.63
C GLU A 49 -26.03 -15.14 -9.80
N ASP A 50 -25.18 -15.38 -8.82
CA ASP A 50 -24.54 -14.33 -8.04
C ASP A 50 -23.28 -13.86 -8.79
N ILE A 51 -23.18 -12.57 -9.02
CA ILE A 51 -22.06 -11.95 -9.74
C ILE A 51 -21.33 -11.01 -8.78
N VAL A 52 -20.00 -11.16 -8.76
CA VAL A 52 -19.10 -10.32 -7.98
C VAL A 52 -18.14 -9.64 -8.93
N SER A 53 -18.08 -8.31 -8.88
CA SER A 53 -17.12 -7.51 -9.63
C SER A 53 -15.91 -7.26 -8.76
N THR A 54 -14.74 -7.68 -9.23
CA THR A 54 -13.50 -7.61 -8.48
C THR A 54 -12.47 -6.72 -9.18
N VAL A 55 -11.55 -6.19 -8.39
CA VAL A 55 -10.33 -5.54 -8.87
C VAL A 55 -9.16 -6.27 -8.23
N GLU A 56 -8.23 -6.75 -9.06
CA GLU A 56 -7.01 -7.41 -8.60
C GLU A 56 -5.87 -6.41 -8.52
N VAL A 57 -5.22 -6.34 -7.36
CA VAL A 57 -4.14 -5.39 -7.09
C VAL A 57 -2.97 -6.12 -6.44
N LYS A 58 -1.76 -5.71 -6.78
CA LYS A 58 -0.53 -6.28 -6.21
C LYS A 58 0.13 -5.29 -5.28
N GLY A 59 0.73 -5.80 -4.23
CA GLY A 59 1.40 -4.98 -3.23
C GLY A 59 2.34 -5.78 -2.35
N LYS A 60 2.81 -5.13 -1.29
CA LYS A 60 3.67 -5.76 -0.29
C LYS A 60 3.01 -5.73 1.07
N SER A 61 3.21 -6.80 1.83
CA SER A 61 2.94 -6.80 3.27
C SER A 61 3.86 -5.81 3.98
N SER A 62 3.32 -5.12 4.97
CA SER A 62 4.01 -4.14 5.80
C SER A 62 3.44 -4.20 7.22
N TYR A 63 4.25 -3.82 8.21
CA TYR A 63 3.79 -3.70 9.58
C TYR A 63 2.91 -2.46 9.71
N GLN A 64 1.81 -2.58 10.44
CA GLN A 64 0.93 -1.43 10.68
C GLN A 64 1.62 -0.37 11.57
N GLN A 65 2.50 -0.81 12.46
CA GLN A 65 3.25 0.04 13.37
C GLN A 65 4.73 -0.37 13.38
N GLU A 66 5.60 0.63 13.18
CA GLU A 66 7.05 0.50 13.29
C GLU A 66 7.59 1.62 14.18
N SER A 67 8.36 1.26 15.21
CA SER A 67 9.10 2.23 16.03
C SER A 67 10.57 2.19 15.69
N TYR A 68 11.11 3.34 15.28
CA TYR A 68 12.53 3.45 14.98
C TYR A 68 13.38 3.53 16.26
N VAL A 69 14.49 2.82 16.21
CA VAL A 69 15.51 2.82 17.27
C VAL A 69 16.69 3.61 16.76
N ASN A 70 16.89 4.78 17.35
CA ASN A 70 17.94 5.71 17.00
C ASN A 70 18.94 5.85 18.14
N ALA A 71 20.20 6.06 17.79
CA ALA A 71 21.24 6.36 18.76
C ALA A 71 21.02 7.75 19.39
N PRO A 72 20.97 7.86 20.74
CA PRO A 72 20.77 9.14 21.41
C PRO A 72 22.00 10.05 21.37
N PHE A 73 23.20 9.49 21.15
CA PHE A 73 24.45 10.22 20.96
C PHE A 73 25.46 9.31 20.25
N GLY A 74 26.53 9.90 19.73
CA GLY A 74 27.59 9.15 19.06
C GLY A 74 28.57 8.51 20.04
N ALA A 75 28.76 7.20 19.95
CA ALA A 75 29.68 6.41 20.78
C ALA A 75 29.89 5.00 20.22
N GLU A 76 30.86 4.28 20.77
CA GLU A 76 31.00 2.84 20.58
C GLU A 76 29.90 2.08 21.33
N VAL A 77 29.47 0.94 20.80
CA VAL A 77 28.50 0.06 21.45
C VAL A 77 29.23 -0.93 22.35
N LYS A 78 29.06 -0.78 23.67
CA LYS A 78 29.66 -1.69 24.67
C LYS A 78 29.05 -3.09 24.60
N THR A 79 27.73 -3.19 24.42
CA THR A 79 27.02 -4.47 24.45
C THR A 79 25.72 -4.41 23.69
N TRP A 80 25.48 -5.40 22.83
CA TRP A 80 24.17 -5.74 22.29
C TRP A 80 23.49 -6.77 23.19
N ALA A 81 22.30 -6.44 23.69
CA ALA A 81 21.46 -7.32 24.49
C ALA A 81 20.33 -7.97 23.65
N VAL A 82 20.21 -7.57 22.38
CA VAL A 82 19.26 -8.08 21.40
C VAL A 82 20.01 -8.55 20.15
N LYS A 83 19.43 -9.52 19.43
CA LYS A 83 19.92 -9.99 18.13
C LYS A 83 18.95 -9.59 17.03
N ASP A 84 19.42 -9.58 15.78
CA ASP A 84 18.54 -9.37 14.64
C ASP A 84 17.42 -10.42 14.60
N GLY A 85 16.17 -9.97 14.42
CA GLY A 85 14.99 -10.83 14.41
C GLY A 85 14.56 -11.35 15.78
N ALA A 86 15.16 -10.89 16.88
CA ALA A 86 14.75 -11.31 18.22
C ALA A 86 13.44 -10.62 18.66
N GLN A 87 12.60 -11.36 19.37
CA GLN A 87 11.43 -10.81 20.04
C GLN A 87 11.83 -10.06 21.30
N VAL A 88 11.28 -8.86 21.49
CA VAL A 88 11.51 -7.99 22.64
C VAL A 88 10.20 -7.57 23.27
N ALA A 89 10.18 -7.45 24.59
CA ALA A 89 9.11 -6.83 25.35
C ALA A 89 9.42 -5.34 25.57
N LYS A 90 8.37 -4.56 25.85
CA LYS A 90 8.52 -3.16 26.25
C LYS A 90 9.38 -3.07 27.51
N GLY A 91 10.44 -2.26 27.43
CA GLY A 91 11.40 -2.06 28.52
C GLY A 91 12.58 -3.02 28.52
N ASP A 92 12.68 -3.94 27.57
CA ASP A 92 13.86 -4.79 27.43
C ASP A 92 15.07 -3.96 26.98
N LEU A 93 16.25 -4.28 27.53
CA LEU A 93 17.50 -3.65 27.11
C LEU A 93 17.85 -4.12 25.69
N LEU A 94 18.07 -3.17 24.78
CA LEU A 94 18.50 -3.48 23.41
C LEU A 94 20.02 -3.39 23.28
N PHE A 95 20.59 -2.27 23.69
CA PHE A 95 22.03 -2.04 23.65
C PHE A 95 22.49 -1.05 24.71
N ARG A 96 23.80 -1.07 24.97
CA ARG A 96 24.47 -0.09 25.83
C ARG A 96 25.62 0.55 25.09
N LEU A 97 25.63 1.88 25.06
CA LEU A 97 26.71 2.70 24.52
C LEU A 97 27.81 2.92 25.55
N ASP A 98 29.03 3.19 25.09
CA ASP A 98 30.10 3.65 25.94
C ASP A 98 29.81 5.08 26.43
N ASP A 99 29.49 5.18 27.71
CA ASP A 99 29.19 6.40 28.43
C ASP A 99 30.38 6.96 29.22
N THR A 100 31.58 6.41 29.09
CA THR A 100 32.75 6.80 29.91
C THR A 100 33.13 8.26 29.70
N LEU A 101 33.23 8.70 28.44
CA LEU A 101 33.52 10.10 28.11
C LEU A 101 32.43 11.03 28.62
N LEU A 102 31.16 10.65 28.43
CA LEU A 102 30.02 11.44 28.85
C LEU A 102 29.94 11.60 30.37
N ARG A 103 30.25 10.53 31.13
CA ARG A 103 30.34 10.58 32.61
C ARG A 103 31.46 11.51 33.08
N ASN A 104 32.61 11.50 32.40
CA ASN A 104 33.72 12.38 32.73
C ASN A 104 33.35 13.85 32.51
N GLU A 105 32.74 14.17 31.37
CA GLU A 105 32.23 15.53 31.08
C GLU A 105 31.20 15.98 32.11
N ILE A 106 30.28 15.10 32.52
CA ILE A 106 29.29 15.39 33.57
C ILE A 106 29.97 15.70 34.91
N ALA A 107 30.97 14.90 35.30
CA ALA A 107 31.70 15.11 36.55
C ALA A 107 32.48 16.44 36.54
N GLU A 108 33.06 16.83 35.41
CA GLU A 108 33.72 18.12 35.22
C GLU A 108 32.71 19.27 35.34
N LEU A 109 31.58 19.21 34.63
CA LEU A 109 30.52 20.22 34.70
C LEU A 109 29.94 20.35 36.11
N GLN A 110 29.74 19.23 36.81
CA GLN A 110 29.29 19.21 38.21
C GLN A 110 30.30 19.93 39.13
N THR A 111 31.58 19.65 38.94
CA THR A 111 32.66 20.29 39.73
C THR A 111 32.73 21.79 39.43
N GLY A 112 32.65 22.18 38.15
CA GLY A 112 32.62 23.58 37.73
C GLY A 112 31.42 24.34 38.30
N ALA A 113 30.22 23.76 38.19
CA ALA A 113 29.00 24.32 38.77
C ALA A 113 29.12 24.48 40.30
N LYS A 114 29.71 23.49 40.98
CA LYS A 114 29.90 23.57 42.43
C LYS A 114 30.92 24.64 42.84
N LYS A 115 32.03 24.73 42.13
CA LYS A 115 33.04 25.79 42.32
C LYS A 115 32.39 27.16 42.19
N GLN A 116 31.62 27.38 41.13
CA GLN A 116 30.95 28.65 40.88
C GLN A 116 29.88 29.00 41.90
N GLU A 117 29.13 28.00 42.39
CA GLU A 117 28.20 28.18 43.51
C GLU A 117 28.93 28.66 44.78
N LEU A 118 30.08 28.04 45.09
CA LEU A 118 30.90 28.41 46.25
C LEU A 118 31.52 29.81 46.09
N GLU A 119 31.99 30.17 44.90
CA GLU A 119 32.52 31.51 44.60
C GLU A 119 31.45 32.59 44.72
N SER A 120 30.24 32.35 44.19
CA SER A 120 29.09 33.26 44.36
C SER A 120 28.71 33.43 45.83
N ARG A 121 28.74 32.33 46.61
CA ARG A 121 28.47 32.37 48.05
C ARG A 121 29.53 33.16 48.82
N LEU A 122 30.81 32.95 48.50
CA LEU A 122 31.92 33.69 49.11
C LEU A 122 31.85 35.18 48.77
N ALA A 123 31.52 35.54 47.53
CA ALA A 123 31.37 36.93 47.09
C ALA A 123 30.24 37.64 47.86
N ARG A 124 29.08 37.00 48.00
CA ARG A 124 27.95 37.51 48.81
C ARG A 124 28.33 37.69 50.28
N PHE A 125 29.05 36.73 50.85
CA PHE A 125 29.53 36.81 52.23
C PHE A 125 30.47 38.01 52.42
N ARG A 126 31.47 38.19 51.54
CA ARG A 126 32.39 39.34 51.58
C ARG A 126 31.67 40.68 51.45
N GLN A 127 30.65 40.76 50.58
CA GLN A 127 29.84 41.97 50.43
C GLN A 127 29.08 42.31 51.72
N SER A 128 28.44 41.33 52.36
CA SER A 128 27.72 41.56 53.62
C SER A 128 28.64 42.05 54.75
N ALA A 129 29.88 41.52 54.81
CA ALA A 129 30.88 41.96 55.77
C ALA A 129 31.35 43.41 55.52
N GLN A 130 31.57 43.79 54.26
CA GLN A 130 31.98 45.15 53.89
C GLN A 130 30.87 46.19 54.08
N GLY A 131 29.61 45.85 53.77
CA GLY A 131 28.46 46.75 53.97
C GLY A 131 28.27 47.14 55.43
N THR A 132 28.44 46.19 56.35
CA THR A 132 28.31 46.42 57.81
C THR A 132 29.38 47.36 58.37
N GLN A 133 30.59 47.36 57.80
CA GLN A 133 31.68 48.26 58.21
C GLN A 133 31.55 49.68 57.63
N ALA A 134 30.90 49.82 56.48
CA ALA A 134 30.80 51.10 55.76
C ALA A 134 29.70 52.03 56.32
N GLU A 135 28.58 51.50 56.82
CA GLU A 135 27.50 52.30 57.44
C GLU A 135 27.94 53.05 58.72
N ALA A 136 29.07 52.66 59.31
CA ALA A 136 29.62 53.28 60.51
C ALA A 136 30.55 54.49 60.24
N ALA A 137 30.92 54.76 58.98
CA ALA A 137 31.84 55.84 58.61
C ALA A 137 31.14 56.89 57.73
N GLY A 138 31.14 58.17 58.15
CA GLY A 138 30.60 59.26 57.33
C GLY A 138 31.41 59.46 56.05
N LEU A 139 30.74 59.49 54.89
CA LEU A 139 31.36 59.48 53.55
C LEU A 139 31.31 60.87 52.88
N SER A 140 32.36 61.24 52.13
CA SER A 140 32.36 62.39 51.22
C SER A 140 31.65 62.10 49.88
N GLU A 141 31.31 63.14 49.10
CA GLU A 141 30.60 62.98 47.81
C GLU A 141 31.40 62.16 46.77
N ALA A 142 32.74 62.34 46.73
CA ALA A 142 33.61 61.57 45.84
C ALA A 142 33.66 60.08 46.22
N GLU A 143 33.79 59.79 47.53
CA GLU A 143 33.76 58.42 48.06
C GLU A 143 32.40 57.76 47.85
N ALA A 144 31.30 58.51 47.95
CA ALA A 144 29.95 58.01 47.68
C ALA A 144 29.78 57.55 46.22
N LYS A 145 30.35 58.30 45.26
CA LYS A 145 30.28 57.95 43.83
C LYS A 145 31.12 56.71 43.50
N GLU A 146 32.31 56.58 44.09
CA GLU A 146 33.17 55.40 43.95
C GLU A 146 32.49 54.15 44.52
N ARG A 147 31.91 54.26 45.73
CA ARG A 147 31.14 53.17 46.37
C ARG A 147 29.95 52.71 45.52
N PHE A 148 29.23 53.63 44.89
CA PHE A 148 28.13 53.29 44.00
C PHE A 148 28.63 52.50 42.78
N ALA A 149 29.73 52.93 42.16
CA ALA A 149 30.33 52.23 41.04
C ALA A 149 30.81 50.81 41.43
N ASP A 150 31.44 50.66 42.60
CA ASP A 150 31.86 49.37 43.14
C ASP A 150 30.68 48.44 43.44
N ALA A 151 29.62 48.96 44.06
CA ALA A 151 28.42 48.20 44.38
C ALA A 151 27.71 47.71 43.11
N GLU A 152 27.59 48.57 42.10
CA GLU A 152 26.99 48.21 40.82
C GLU A 152 27.87 47.20 40.06
N SER A 153 29.19 47.36 40.08
CA SER A 153 30.15 46.41 39.50
C SER A 153 30.04 45.02 40.15
N LEU A 154 29.95 44.96 41.48
CA LEU A 154 29.74 43.71 42.22
C LEU A 154 28.39 43.07 41.90
N ARG A 155 27.32 43.87 41.81
CA ARG A 155 25.99 43.39 41.43
C ARG A 155 26.01 42.76 40.03
N ILE A 156 26.58 43.45 39.05
CA ILE A 156 26.72 42.95 37.67
C ILE A 156 27.56 41.65 37.67
N THR A 157 28.65 41.60 38.44
CA THR A 157 29.49 40.39 38.56
C THR A 157 28.71 39.20 39.15
N GLN A 158 27.84 39.43 40.13
CA GLN A 158 26.97 38.39 40.69
C GLN A 158 25.93 37.92 39.69
N GLU A 159 25.34 38.83 38.91
CA GLU A 159 24.38 38.51 37.86
C GLU A 159 25.02 37.68 36.74
N ILE A 160 26.21 38.07 36.27
CA ILE A 160 27.02 37.27 35.34
C ILE A 160 27.29 35.87 35.93
N GLY A 161 27.72 35.81 37.20
CA GLY A 161 27.97 34.54 37.88
C GLY A 161 26.72 33.67 38.01
N ALA A 162 25.52 34.26 38.16
CA ALA A 162 24.27 33.53 38.17
C ALA A 162 23.91 32.98 36.79
N LEU A 163 24.04 33.80 35.74
CA LEU A 163 23.77 33.41 34.35
C LEU A 163 24.72 32.31 33.87
N THR A 164 26.01 32.40 34.19
CA THR A 164 26.97 31.35 33.85
C THR A 164 26.62 30.04 34.57
N LEU A 165 26.13 30.09 35.82
CA LEU A 165 25.76 28.88 36.57
C LEU A 165 24.51 28.23 35.98
N GLU A 166 23.54 29.04 35.55
CA GLU A 166 22.36 28.58 34.82
C GLU A 166 22.75 27.89 33.52
N HIS A 167 23.64 28.50 32.73
CA HIS A 167 24.17 27.89 31.51
C HIS A 167 24.85 26.53 31.79
N THR A 168 25.74 26.46 32.77
CA THR A 168 26.40 25.19 33.16
C THR A 168 25.38 24.13 33.60
N ARG A 169 24.32 24.53 34.32
CA ARG A 169 23.24 23.61 34.71
C ARG A 169 22.45 23.11 33.50
N ALA A 170 22.18 23.96 32.51
CA ALA A 170 21.53 23.56 31.27
C ALA A 170 22.37 22.52 30.50
N GLN A 171 23.68 22.76 30.37
CA GLN A 171 24.61 21.80 29.76
C GLN A 171 24.66 20.47 30.52
N LEU A 172 24.68 20.52 31.85
CA LEU A 172 24.64 19.33 32.69
C LEU A 172 23.34 18.54 32.46
N ALA A 173 22.19 19.23 32.41
CA ALA A 173 20.90 18.59 32.16
C ALA A 173 20.83 17.91 30.79
N GLU A 174 21.35 18.55 29.74
CA GLU A 174 21.48 17.96 28.40
C GLU A 174 22.32 16.68 28.44
N LYS A 175 23.51 16.74 29.04
CA LYS A 175 24.44 15.61 29.14
C LYS A 175 23.86 14.46 29.97
N MET A 176 23.17 14.77 31.07
CA MET A 176 22.44 13.78 31.87
C MET A 176 21.31 13.11 31.07
N SER A 177 20.59 13.87 30.23
CA SER A 177 19.58 13.28 29.34
C SER A 177 20.19 12.31 28.35
N LYS A 178 21.35 12.66 27.75
CA LYS A 178 22.10 11.74 26.87
C LYS A 178 22.57 10.50 27.64
N LEU A 179 23.07 10.67 28.88
CA LEU A 179 23.53 9.57 29.72
C LEU A 179 22.41 8.58 30.06
N ASN A 180 21.19 9.08 30.33
CA ASN A 180 20.03 8.23 30.55
C ASN A 180 19.68 7.39 29.31
N GLY A 181 19.97 7.89 28.11
CA GLY A 181 19.84 7.16 26.86
C GLY A 181 20.98 6.17 26.56
N ALA A 182 22.07 6.16 27.34
CA ALA A 182 23.21 5.30 27.07
C ALA A 182 22.86 3.79 27.15
N ALA A 183 21.92 3.42 28.02
CA ALA A 183 21.26 2.13 27.98
C ALA A 183 19.92 2.31 27.27
N TYR A 184 19.80 1.82 26.04
CA TYR A 184 18.60 2.00 25.25
C TYR A 184 17.65 0.82 25.47
N TYR A 185 16.42 1.14 25.85
CA TYR A 185 15.38 0.16 26.13
C TYR A 185 14.28 0.18 25.07
N ALA A 186 13.68 -0.97 24.80
CA ALA A 186 12.60 -1.11 23.83
C ALA A 186 11.39 -0.24 24.23
N PRO A 187 10.95 0.74 23.42
CA PRO A 187 9.77 1.56 23.70
C PRO A 187 8.46 0.75 23.70
N GLU A 188 8.43 -0.36 22.96
CA GLU A 188 7.28 -1.25 22.78
C GLU A 188 7.70 -2.71 22.61
N ALA A 189 6.73 -3.62 22.67
CA ALA A 189 6.95 -5.04 22.40
C ALA A 189 6.84 -5.31 20.90
N GLY A 190 7.67 -6.22 20.38
CA GLY A 190 7.69 -6.56 18.96
C GLY A 190 8.90 -7.40 18.59
N ILE A 191 9.26 -7.40 17.31
CA ILE A 191 10.51 -7.98 16.82
C ILE A 191 11.47 -6.84 16.50
N PHE A 192 12.69 -6.90 17.03
CA PHE A 192 13.74 -5.96 16.68
C PHE A 192 14.44 -6.39 15.40
N LEU A 193 14.57 -5.47 14.45
CA LEU A 193 15.24 -5.66 13.18
C LEU A 193 16.30 -4.56 13.00
N PHE A 194 17.53 -4.95 12.71
CA PHE A 194 18.56 -4.00 12.31
C PHE A 194 18.30 -3.48 10.89
N ASP A 195 18.72 -2.25 10.60
CA ASP A 195 18.67 -1.73 9.23
C ASP A 195 19.78 -2.34 8.35
N ASP A 196 20.89 -2.78 8.94
CA ASP A 196 21.97 -3.53 8.29
C ASP A 196 22.10 -4.93 8.92
N THR A 197 22.66 -5.87 8.16
CA THR A 197 22.89 -7.27 8.56
C THR A 197 23.94 -7.45 9.66
N LYS A 198 24.70 -6.41 9.99
CA LYS A 198 25.75 -6.45 11.02
C LYS A 198 25.42 -5.51 12.16
N GLU A 199 25.63 -6.00 13.38
CA GLU A 199 25.58 -5.20 14.60
C GLU A 199 26.64 -4.09 14.52
N PRO A 200 26.27 -2.81 14.54
CA PRO A 200 27.24 -1.73 14.45
C PRO A 200 28.07 -1.66 15.73
N GLU A 201 29.39 -1.52 15.59
CA GLU A 201 30.32 -1.34 16.72
C GLU A 201 30.37 0.11 17.21
N SER A 202 29.97 1.06 16.35
CA SER A 202 29.87 2.48 16.69
C SER A 202 28.71 3.13 15.96
N VAL A 203 28.15 4.17 16.57
CA VAL A 203 27.00 4.92 16.04
C VAL A 203 27.25 6.43 16.18
N LYS A 204 26.54 7.22 15.37
CA LYS A 204 26.47 8.69 15.45
C LYS A 204 25.18 9.12 16.14
N GLU A 205 25.17 10.36 16.63
CA GLU A 205 23.95 10.94 17.20
C GLU A 205 22.82 10.96 16.16
N HIS A 206 21.63 10.50 16.57
CA HIS A 206 20.42 10.33 15.76
C HIS A 206 20.50 9.30 14.63
N GLU A 207 21.61 8.57 14.51
CA GLU A 207 21.72 7.49 13.54
C GLU A 207 20.65 6.43 13.78
N ARG A 208 19.95 6.05 12.70
CA ARG A 208 18.94 5.00 12.76
C ARG A 208 19.66 3.65 12.75
N ILE A 209 19.47 2.88 13.81
CA ILE A 209 20.12 1.58 14.01
C ILE A 209 19.22 0.47 13.47
N GLY A 210 17.93 0.61 13.70
CA GLY A 210 16.95 -0.40 13.38
C GLY A 210 15.55 0.03 13.77
N ARG A 211 14.67 -0.96 13.91
CA ARG A 211 13.26 -0.75 14.22
C ARG A 211 12.70 -1.92 15.02
N ILE A 212 11.66 -1.62 15.78
CA ILE A 212 10.79 -2.62 16.41
C ILE A 212 9.49 -2.66 15.63
N VAL A 213 9.08 -3.86 15.27
CA VAL A 213 7.89 -4.09 14.44
C VAL A 213 6.90 -5.02 15.14
N ASP A 214 5.62 -4.70 15.04
CA ASP A 214 4.55 -5.55 15.55
C ASP A 214 4.10 -6.57 14.49
N VAL A 215 4.50 -7.84 14.67
CA VAL A 215 4.12 -8.94 13.76
C VAL A 215 2.64 -9.32 13.84
N THR A 216 1.91 -8.88 14.88
CA THR A 216 0.49 -9.24 15.03
C THR A 216 -0.43 -8.42 14.15
N LYS A 217 0.03 -7.24 13.70
CA LYS A 217 -0.75 -6.30 12.89
C LYS A 217 -0.04 -6.02 11.57
N LEU A 218 -0.37 -6.85 10.59
CA LEU A 218 0.14 -6.71 9.23
C LEU A 218 -0.94 -6.12 8.32
N GLN A 219 -0.49 -5.36 7.34
CA GLN A 219 -1.32 -4.74 6.31
C GLN A 219 -0.69 -4.96 4.95
N LEU A 220 -1.49 -4.93 3.91
CA LEU A 220 -1.03 -4.90 2.53
C LEU A 220 -1.07 -3.46 2.03
N ILE A 221 0.07 -2.97 1.55
CA ILE A 221 0.16 -1.71 0.83
C ILE A 221 0.24 -2.03 -0.66
N CYS A 222 -0.77 -1.61 -1.41
CA CYS A 222 -0.83 -1.81 -2.85
C CYS A 222 -1.04 -0.48 -3.59
N MET A 223 -0.63 -0.47 -4.85
CA MET A 223 -0.72 0.67 -5.74
C MET A 223 -1.80 0.41 -6.78
N VAL A 224 -2.75 1.34 -6.90
CA VAL A 224 -3.93 1.19 -7.75
C VAL A 224 -4.00 2.32 -8.77
N SER A 225 -4.50 2.00 -9.96
CA SER A 225 -4.67 2.97 -11.04
C SER A 225 -5.79 3.96 -10.74
N GLU A 226 -5.75 5.14 -11.36
CA GLU A 226 -6.83 6.14 -11.25
C GLU A 226 -8.20 5.57 -11.72
N PHE A 227 -8.19 4.69 -12.72
CA PHE A 227 -9.42 4.08 -13.25
C PHE A 227 -10.12 3.18 -12.23
N ASP A 228 -9.34 2.44 -11.45
CA ASP A 228 -9.89 1.51 -10.46
C ASP A 228 -10.15 2.19 -9.12
N LEU A 229 -9.47 3.30 -8.83
CA LEU A 229 -9.60 4.06 -7.58
C LEU A 229 -11.06 4.40 -7.24
N PHE A 230 -11.82 4.86 -8.23
CA PHE A 230 -13.22 5.27 -8.03
C PHE A 230 -14.17 4.10 -7.72
N ARG A 231 -13.74 2.87 -8.00
CA ARG A 231 -14.52 1.64 -7.71
C ARG A 231 -14.20 1.06 -6.34
N ILE A 232 -13.10 1.49 -5.72
CA ILE A 232 -12.64 1.01 -4.42
C ILE A 232 -13.08 2.00 -3.34
N GLN A 233 -13.65 1.48 -2.25
CA GLN A 233 -14.09 2.25 -1.10
C GLN A 233 -13.59 1.60 0.19
N GLU A 234 -13.44 2.41 1.23
CA GLU A 234 -13.09 1.95 2.56
C GLU A 234 -14.15 0.97 3.09
N GLY A 235 -13.70 -0.09 3.74
CA GLY A 235 -14.55 -1.14 4.31
C GLY A 235 -14.95 -2.27 3.36
N LEU A 236 -14.66 -2.17 2.06
CA LEU A 236 -14.91 -3.29 1.12
C LEU A 236 -14.10 -4.53 1.53
N PRO A 237 -14.64 -5.75 1.33
CA PRO A 237 -13.91 -6.97 1.59
C PRO A 237 -12.85 -7.23 0.50
N ALA A 238 -11.72 -7.77 0.91
CA ALA A 238 -10.65 -8.21 0.01
C ALA A 238 -10.21 -9.62 0.40
N GLU A 239 -10.01 -10.48 -0.60
CA GLU A 239 -9.32 -11.74 -0.44
C GLU A 239 -7.85 -11.53 -0.83
N VAL A 240 -6.92 -11.88 0.04
CA VAL A 240 -5.50 -11.63 -0.15
C VAL A 240 -4.75 -12.95 -0.20
N GLN A 241 -4.01 -13.17 -1.27
CA GLN A 241 -3.19 -14.36 -1.48
C GLN A 241 -1.71 -13.98 -1.39
N VAL A 242 -0.93 -14.84 -0.73
CA VAL A 242 0.53 -14.70 -0.71
C VAL A 242 1.11 -15.31 -1.97
N ASP A 243 1.82 -14.54 -2.80
CA ASP A 243 2.33 -15.02 -4.09
C ASP A 243 3.29 -16.22 -3.94
N ALA A 244 4.08 -16.21 -2.86
CA ALA A 244 5.00 -17.29 -2.51
C ALA A 244 4.31 -18.53 -1.93
N LEU A 245 3.08 -18.39 -1.41
CA LEU A 245 2.32 -19.46 -0.74
C LEU A 245 0.91 -19.52 -1.32
N LYS A 246 0.74 -20.23 -2.44
CA LYS A 246 -0.53 -20.30 -3.17
C LYS A 246 -1.70 -20.85 -2.35
N ASP A 247 -1.42 -21.65 -1.33
CA ASP A 247 -2.45 -22.27 -0.48
C ASP A 247 -2.95 -21.35 0.65
N VAL A 248 -2.31 -20.19 0.85
CA VAL A 248 -2.66 -19.25 1.93
C VAL A 248 -3.51 -18.13 1.37
N LYS A 249 -4.80 -18.18 1.71
CA LYS A 249 -5.80 -17.14 1.46
C LYS A 249 -6.13 -16.46 2.78
N LEU A 250 -5.88 -15.16 2.84
CA LEU A 250 -6.16 -14.30 3.98
C LEU A 250 -7.36 -13.44 3.65
N LYS A 251 -8.18 -13.15 4.66
CA LYS A 251 -9.23 -12.15 4.53
C LYS A 251 -8.68 -10.81 4.96
N GLY A 252 -9.15 -9.78 4.29
CA GLY A 252 -8.83 -8.41 4.58
C GLY A 252 -9.97 -7.46 4.26
N LYS A 253 -9.78 -6.21 4.64
CA LYS A 253 -10.69 -5.11 4.30
C LYS A 253 -9.88 -3.88 3.94
N ILE A 254 -10.38 -3.08 3.01
CA ILE A 254 -9.76 -1.79 2.71
C ILE A 254 -9.87 -0.93 3.97
N GLU A 255 -8.73 -0.59 4.55
CA GLU A 255 -8.65 0.23 5.75
C GLU A 255 -8.52 1.70 5.38
N ARG A 256 -7.72 2.01 4.36
CA ARG A 256 -7.46 3.38 3.93
C ARG A 256 -7.24 3.46 2.43
N LEU A 257 -7.78 4.52 1.84
CA LEU A 257 -7.52 4.92 0.46
C LEU A 257 -6.80 6.27 0.43
N SER A 258 -5.61 6.34 -0.18
CA SER A 258 -4.93 7.62 -0.36
C SER A 258 -5.70 8.48 -1.36
N LYS A 259 -5.97 9.73 -0.98
CA LYS A 259 -6.54 10.76 -1.87
C LYS A 259 -5.49 11.47 -2.72
N PHE A 260 -4.22 11.18 -2.45
CA PHE A 260 -3.09 11.77 -3.14
C PHE A 260 -2.39 10.67 -3.93
N ALA A 261 -2.20 10.92 -5.22
CA ALA A 261 -1.37 10.06 -6.04
C ALA A 261 0.06 10.11 -5.51
N GLN A 262 0.71 8.96 -5.38
CA GLN A 262 2.14 8.95 -5.12
C GLN A 262 2.86 9.28 -6.43
N ALA A 263 3.78 10.24 -6.37
CA ALA A 263 4.78 10.36 -7.40
C ALA A 263 5.46 9.00 -7.51
N ALA A 264 5.50 8.41 -8.70
CA ALA A 264 6.25 7.19 -8.92
C ALA A 264 7.67 7.44 -8.43
N ASP A 265 8.04 6.79 -7.33
CA ASP A 265 9.29 7.05 -6.64
C ASP A 265 10.41 6.86 -7.65
N SER A 266 11.05 7.97 -8.00
CA SER A 266 12.05 8.05 -9.06
C SER A 266 13.37 7.51 -8.53
N GLY A 267 13.37 6.21 -8.24
CA GLY A 267 14.52 5.45 -7.78
C GLY A 267 15.06 4.53 -8.87
N SER A 268 15.47 5.09 -10.01
CA SER A 268 16.58 4.55 -10.82
C SER A 268 16.90 5.47 -11.99
N SER A 269 18.12 5.98 -12.00
CA SER A 269 18.79 6.56 -13.15
C SER A 269 18.84 5.57 -14.31
N SER A 270 18.14 5.86 -15.41
CA SER A 270 18.60 5.60 -16.77
C SER A 270 17.62 6.28 -17.73
N GLY A 271 18.15 7.10 -18.64
CA GLY A 271 17.37 7.96 -19.51
C GLY A 271 16.45 7.18 -20.44
N THR A 272 15.17 7.57 -20.47
CA THR A 272 14.36 7.70 -21.70
C THR A 272 13.10 8.46 -21.34
N ALA A 273 12.81 9.50 -22.11
CA ALA A 273 11.69 10.39 -21.90
C ALA A 273 10.34 9.69 -22.13
N GLY A 274 9.39 9.96 -21.24
CA GLY A 274 7.98 10.14 -21.60
C GLY A 274 7.17 8.89 -21.93
N THR A 275 6.76 8.16 -20.89
CA THR A 275 5.40 7.62 -20.85
C THR A 275 4.70 8.23 -19.63
N THR A 276 3.64 9.01 -19.84
CA THR A 276 2.79 9.54 -18.77
C THR A 276 2.00 8.38 -18.18
N THR A 277 2.67 7.57 -17.36
CA THR A 277 1.98 6.57 -16.54
C THR A 277 1.21 7.35 -15.49
N ALA A 278 -0.12 7.24 -15.51
CA ALA A 278 -0.97 7.85 -14.50
C ALA A 278 -0.42 7.50 -13.12
N ALA A 279 -0.28 8.51 -12.26
CA ALA A 279 0.32 8.32 -10.95
C ALA A 279 -0.56 7.36 -10.11
N PRO A 280 0.02 6.28 -9.55
CA PRO A 280 -0.77 5.34 -8.78
C PRO A 280 -1.19 5.91 -7.43
N PHE A 281 -2.29 5.37 -6.90
CA PHE A 281 -2.82 5.70 -5.59
C PHE A 281 -2.56 4.55 -4.63
N GLU A 282 -2.09 4.89 -3.44
CA GLU A 282 -1.84 3.91 -2.39
C GLU A 282 -3.16 3.48 -1.74
N VAL A 283 -3.37 2.17 -1.64
CA VAL A 283 -4.46 1.55 -0.88
C VAL A 283 -3.85 0.68 0.20
N VAL A 284 -4.38 0.81 1.42
CA VAL A 284 -4.01 -0.03 2.56
C VAL A 284 -5.15 -1.00 2.84
N VAL A 285 -4.83 -2.29 2.79
CA VAL A 285 -5.74 -3.39 3.10
C VAL A 285 -5.30 -4.00 4.42
N SER A 286 -6.17 -3.94 5.43
CA SER A 286 -5.98 -4.66 6.69
C SER A 286 -5.97 -6.18 6.44
N LEU A 287 -5.12 -6.92 7.13
CA LEU A 287 -5.01 -8.37 6.99
C LEU A 287 -5.31 -9.07 8.30
N GLU A 288 -5.94 -10.24 8.24
CA GLU A 288 -6.04 -11.13 9.40
C GLU A 288 -4.63 -11.65 9.79
N PRO A 289 -4.31 -11.70 11.10
CA PRO A 289 -3.03 -12.23 11.55
C PRO A 289 -2.83 -13.67 11.12
N HIS A 290 -1.63 -14.00 10.62
CA HIS A 290 -1.30 -15.35 10.19
C HIS A 290 0.18 -15.65 10.47
N GLU A 291 0.50 -16.81 11.05
CA GLU A 291 1.86 -17.15 11.52
C GLU A 291 2.95 -17.12 10.43
N ARG A 292 2.56 -17.45 9.19
CA ARG A 292 3.44 -17.43 8.02
C ARG A 292 3.51 -16.08 7.29
N LEU A 293 2.75 -15.08 7.74
CA LEU A 293 2.77 -13.76 7.12
C LEU A 293 3.83 -12.91 7.83
N ILE A 294 4.79 -12.42 7.05
CA ILE A 294 5.83 -11.49 7.48
C ILE A 294 5.82 -10.29 6.55
N ALA A 295 6.29 -9.12 7.00
CA ALA A 295 6.40 -7.96 6.13
C ALA A 295 7.39 -8.18 4.98
N GLY A 296 7.19 -7.47 3.88
CA GLY A 296 8.03 -7.51 2.69
C GLY A 296 7.64 -8.60 1.68
N LEU A 297 6.72 -9.51 2.00
CA LEU A 297 6.18 -10.48 1.05
C LEU A 297 5.29 -9.80 0.00
N SER A 298 5.42 -10.25 -1.25
CA SER A 298 4.49 -9.90 -2.33
C SER A 298 3.14 -10.58 -2.13
N LEU A 299 2.08 -9.78 -2.13
CA LEU A 299 0.70 -10.22 -1.99
C LEU A 299 -0.13 -9.74 -3.17
N THR A 300 -1.09 -10.56 -3.56
CA THR A 300 -2.13 -10.22 -4.53
C THR A 300 -3.46 -10.13 -3.81
N ALA A 301 -4.13 -8.99 -3.88
CA ALA A 301 -5.46 -8.79 -3.31
C ALA A 301 -6.52 -8.70 -4.39
N THR A 302 -7.59 -9.48 -4.21
CA THR A 302 -8.81 -9.42 -4.99
C THR A 302 -9.85 -8.66 -4.18
N ILE A 303 -10.06 -7.39 -4.53
CA ILE A 303 -10.99 -6.48 -3.87
C ILE A 303 -12.38 -6.64 -4.49
N GLU A 304 -13.41 -6.92 -3.69
CA GLU A 304 -14.79 -6.95 -4.18
C GLU A 304 -15.36 -5.51 -4.27
N THR A 305 -15.51 -4.99 -5.49
CA THR A 305 -16.04 -3.64 -5.76
C THR A 305 -17.56 -3.58 -5.88
N GLY A 306 -18.21 -4.73 -6.08
CA GLY A 306 -19.66 -4.83 -6.12
C GLY A 306 -20.14 -6.27 -6.16
N ARG A 307 -21.29 -6.54 -5.53
CA ARG A 307 -21.92 -7.87 -5.52
C ARG A 307 -23.41 -7.71 -5.81
N LYS A 308 -23.93 -8.56 -6.69
CA LYS A 308 -25.36 -8.71 -6.94
C LYS A 308 -25.75 -10.18 -6.94
N SER A 309 -26.77 -10.52 -6.17
CA SER A 309 -27.24 -11.90 -6.01
C SER A 309 -28.50 -12.17 -6.83
N GLY A 310 -28.58 -13.36 -7.41
CA GLY A 310 -29.75 -13.87 -8.14
C GLY A 310 -30.12 -13.09 -9.40
N VAL A 311 -29.16 -12.51 -10.11
CA VAL A 311 -29.42 -11.71 -11.33
C VAL A 311 -29.29 -12.56 -12.60
N LEU A 312 -29.97 -12.16 -13.67
CA LEU A 312 -29.83 -12.83 -14.97
C LEU A 312 -28.46 -12.53 -15.56
N THR A 313 -27.71 -13.57 -15.87
CA THR A 313 -26.35 -13.46 -16.41
C THR A 313 -26.24 -14.11 -17.77
N VAL A 314 -25.41 -13.51 -18.61
CA VAL A 314 -24.94 -14.07 -19.88
C VAL A 314 -23.42 -13.96 -19.93
N PRO A 315 -22.71 -14.82 -20.67
CA PRO A 315 -21.28 -14.62 -20.90
C PRO A 315 -21.01 -13.22 -21.47
N THR A 316 -20.01 -12.51 -20.97
CA THR A 316 -19.68 -11.15 -21.44
C THR A 316 -19.43 -11.11 -22.95
N LEU A 317 -18.85 -12.19 -23.48
CA LEU A 317 -18.62 -12.38 -24.93
C LEU A 317 -19.90 -12.41 -25.78
N ALA A 318 -21.07 -12.68 -25.16
CA ALA A 318 -22.36 -12.71 -25.86
C ALA A 318 -23.00 -11.32 -26.01
N VAL A 319 -22.52 -10.33 -25.24
CA VAL A 319 -23.03 -8.96 -25.30
C VAL A 319 -22.28 -8.19 -26.39
N GLN A 320 -22.95 -7.94 -27.50
CA GLN A 320 -22.42 -7.17 -28.61
C GLN A 320 -22.90 -5.71 -28.51
N ARG A 321 -22.14 -4.77 -29.08
CA ARG A 321 -22.48 -3.33 -29.10
C ARG A 321 -22.38 -2.82 -30.54
N ASP A 322 -23.43 -2.17 -31.01
CA ASP A 322 -23.46 -1.48 -32.31
C ASP A 322 -23.88 0.00 -32.15
N LYS A 323 -24.28 0.64 -33.26
CA LYS A 323 -24.71 2.05 -33.26
C LYS A 323 -26.04 2.30 -32.51
N GLU A 324 -26.86 1.27 -32.32
CA GLU A 324 -28.17 1.36 -31.65
C GLU A 324 -28.09 0.99 -30.17
N GLY A 325 -27.06 0.25 -29.75
CA GLY A 325 -26.76 -0.03 -28.35
C GLY A 325 -26.29 -1.47 -28.09
N PRO A 326 -26.27 -1.89 -26.82
CA PRO A 326 -25.96 -3.27 -26.46
C PRO A 326 -27.10 -4.24 -26.82
N TYR A 327 -26.76 -5.38 -27.43
CA TYR A 327 -27.68 -6.45 -27.80
C TYR A 327 -27.06 -7.83 -27.60
N VAL A 328 -27.90 -8.86 -27.52
CA VAL A 328 -27.50 -10.27 -27.54
C VAL A 328 -28.24 -10.99 -28.67
N MET A 329 -27.66 -12.09 -29.15
CA MET A 329 -28.30 -12.96 -30.13
C MET A 329 -28.92 -14.15 -29.39
N ILE A 330 -30.22 -14.36 -29.55
CA ILE A 330 -30.98 -15.42 -28.88
C ILE A 330 -31.35 -16.49 -29.90
N ARG A 331 -31.27 -17.76 -29.51
CA ARG A 331 -31.68 -18.88 -30.36
C ARG A 331 -33.21 -18.89 -30.51
N GLY A 332 -33.71 -18.55 -31.69
CA GLY A 332 -35.12 -18.62 -32.03
C GLY A 332 -35.61 -20.06 -32.29
N ALA A 333 -36.93 -20.22 -32.40
CA ALA A 333 -37.63 -21.51 -32.50
C ALA A 333 -37.25 -22.41 -33.70
N GLN A 334 -36.54 -21.88 -34.71
CA GLN A 334 -36.07 -22.61 -35.90
C GLN A 334 -34.54 -22.68 -36.01
N GLY A 335 -33.80 -22.35 -34.95
CA GLY A 335 -32.34 -22.33 -34.95
C GLY A 335 -31.72 -21.06 -35.56
N ALA A 336 -32.54 -20.13 -36.04
CA ALA A 336 -32.09 -18.79 -36.43
C ALA A 336 -31.79 -17.93 -35.20
N ALA A 337 -30.71 -17.15 -35.25
CA ALA A 337 -30.34 -16.22 -34.21
C ALA A 337 -31.16 -14.92 -34.34
N GLU A 338 -31.90 -14.56 -33.30
CA GLU A 338 -32.69 -13.33 -33.21
C GLU A 338 -31.94 -12.27 -32.42
N ARG A 339 -31.80 -11.06 -32.99
CA ARG A 339 -31.19 -9.92 -32.30
C ARG A 339 -32.16 -9.37 -31.27
N ARG A 340 -31.72 -9.27 -30.01
CA ARG A 340 -32.50 -8.65 -28.94
C ARG A 340 -31.69 -7.58 -28.23
N ALA A 341 -32.23 -6.36 -28.22
CA ALA A 341 -31.67 -5.26 -27.45
C ALA A 341 -31.73 -5.59 -25.96
N VAL A 342 -30.65 -5.31 -25.24
CA VAL A 342 -30.55 -5.59 -23.81
C VAL A 342 -30.05 -4.37 -23.05
N LYS A 343 -30.33 -4.33 -21.76
CA LYS A 343 -29.78 -3.32 -20.85
C LYS A 343 -28.78 -3.98 -19.90
N PRO A 344 -27.47 -3.91 -20.18
CA PRO A 344 -26.45 -4.50 -19.32
C PRO A 344 -26.33 -3.73 -18.00
N GLY A 345 -26.10 -4.47 -16.92
CA GLY A 345 -25.84 -3.98 -15.57
C GLY A 345 -24.37 -4.14 -15.19
N LEU A 346 -24.13 -4.78 -14.04
CA LEU A 346 -22.78 -5.09 -13.56
C LEU A 346 -22.08 -6.04 -14.55
N GLU A 347 -20.87 -5.67 -14.98
CA GLU A 347 -20.05 -6.41 -15.94
C GLU A 347 -18.82 -6.99 -15.22
N THR A 348 -18.52 -8.27 -15.46
CA THR A 348 -17.29 -8.95 -15.05
C THR A 348 -16.56 -9.49 -16.28
N PRO A 349 -15.29 -9.92 -16.15
CA PRO A 349 -14.56 -10.51 -17.27
C PRO A 349 -15.25 -11.74 -17.89
N GLU A 350 -16.04 -12.48 -17.11
CA GLU A 350 -16.68 -13.71 -17.55
C GLU A 350 -18.17 -13.53 -17.88
N LYS A 351 -18.90 -12.73 -17.09
CA LYS A 351 -20.36 -12.61 -17.17
C LYS A 351 -20.83 -11.16 -17.06
N THR A 352 -21.92 -10.86 -17.74
CA THR A 352 -22.62 -9.57 -17.67
C THR A 352 -24.03 -9.79 -17.13
N GLU A 353 -24.42 -8.98 -16.15
CA GLU A 353 -25.81 -8.88 -15.70
C GLU A 353 -26.67 -8.27 -16.81
N ILE A 354 -27.82 -8.87 -17.09
CA ILE A 354 -28.83 -8.29 -17.98
C ILE A 354 -30.05 -7.88 -17.15
N MET A 355 -30.30 -6.58 -17.08
CA MET A 355 -31.44 -6.03 -16.33
C MET A 355 -32.75 -6.13 -17.10
N GLU A 356 -32.69 -5.94 -18.43
CA GLU A 356 -33.84 -5.95 -19.33
C GLU A 356 -33.45 -6.61 -20.66
N GLY A 357 -34.39 -7.34 -21.27
CA GLY A 357 -34.27 -7.86 -22.64
C GLY A 357 -34.08 -9.38 -22.77
N VAL A 358 -33.82 -10.12 -21.68
CA VAL A 358 -33.73 -11.60 -21.71
C VAL A 358 -34.52 -12.21 -20.56
N SER A 359 -34.94 -13.46 -20.73
CA SER A 359 -35.61 -14.26 -19.70
C SER A 359 -34.75 -15.47 -19.28
N GLU A 360 -34.97 -15.93 -18.06
CA GLU A 360 -34.32 -17.13 -17.54
C GLU A 360 -34.64 -18.36 -18.41
N GLY A 361 -33.62 -19.15 -18.74
CA GLY A 361 -33.75 -20.33 -19.60
C GLY A 361 -33.71 -20.05 -21.11
N GLU A 362 -33.70 -18.79 -21.55
CA GLU A 362 -33.39 -18.46 -22.94
C GLU A 362 -31.94 -18.85 -23.29
N THR A 363 -31.65 -19.09 -24.56
CA THR A 363 -30.30 -19.50 -25.00
C THR A 363 -29.68 -18.42 -25.85
N VAL A 364 -28.57 -17.84 -25.38
CA VAL A 364 -27.76 -16.89 -26.15
C VAL A 364 -26.77 -17.62 -27.06
N VAL A 365 -26.47 -17.01 -28.20
CA VAL A 365 -25.64 -17.58 -29.27
C VAL A 365 -24.45 -16.67 -29.52
N LEU A 366 -23.24 -17.22 -29.46
CA LEU A 366 -22.02 -16.57 -29.96
C LEU A 366 -21.86 -16.89 -31.45
N GLN A 367 -21.62 -15.87 -32.26
CA GLN A 367 -21.31 -16.00 -33.68
C GLN A 367 -19.87 -15.62 -33.97
#